data_AF-A0A9R0JVR4-F1
#
_entry.id   AF-A0A9R0JVR4-F1
#
_cell.length_a   1.000
_cell.length_b   1.000
_cell.length_c   1.000
_cell.angle_alpha   90.00
_cell.angle_beta   90.00
_cell.angle_gamma   90.00
#
_symmetry.space_group_name_H-M   'P 1'
#
loop_
_entity.id
_entity.type
_entity.pdbx_description
1 polymer ?
#
loop_
_entity_poly.entity_id
_entity_poly.type
_entity_poly.pdbx_seq_one_letter_code
_entity_poly.pdbx_strand_id
1 'polypeptide(L)'
;MELNTFRGSFEHVVKKRKLSSSNCLQVVDKINHELERALLRVQSDQDLTLTVDPKSILKDLKSKLDEFGPEKELESSQKELNTNLSKTQKLLEKALNPDISKANRKIEFDGQTMNKIITDHLLSQGMFDVGDCLIKETGAPEANLLRSQLLEMYQILEALHTRNLQPALNWVTVNHEKLKENGSSLELKLHQVRFMELVQQGSQSDALKYARAHLAPLACSHMDEIQKLMACLVWIGKLEKCPYFKLLAITNWEKLGDELSRQFFLLLGRSCRLPLAVAVEAGSKTLPSLLKLMNLMGVKTQDWQVMEELPFPVDLGKSFQFHSTFICPVTRDQGTLENPPMLLPCGHVLCRHSILKMSKNNSRTFKCPYCPLDSSVAQCRQLHFP
;
A
#
# COMPACT_ATOMS: atom_id res chain seq x y z
N MET A 1 -11.00 -13.34 -11.55
CA MET A 1 -11.62 -14.18 -12.60
C MET A 1 -12.14 -13.32 -13.75
N GLU A 2 -12.78 -12.18 -13.50
CA GLU A 2 -13.39 -11.31 -14.53
C GLU A 2 -12.39 -10.58 -15.44
N LEU A 3 -11.20 -10.23 -14.94
CA LEU A 3 -10.15 -9.58 -15.75
C LEU A 3 -9.60 -10.48 -16.87
N ASN A 4 -9.65 -11.81 -16.69
CA ASN A 4 -9.22 -12.75 -17.74
C ASN A 4 -10.23 -12.81 -18.89
N THR A 5 -11.52 -12.73 -18.57
CA THR A 5 -12.60 -12.64 -19.55
C THR A 5 -12.53 -11.33 -20.34
N PHE A 6 -12.24 -10.21 -19.66
CA PHE A 6 -11.97 -8.94 -20.31
C PHE A 6 -10.74 -9.02 -21.22
N ARG A 7 -9.62 -9.56 -20.73
CA ARG A 7 -8.40 -9.74 -21.51
C ARG A 7 -8.66 -10.54 -22.79
N GLY A 8 -9.35 -11.67 -22.70
CA GLY A 8 -9.69 -12.48 -23.87
C GLY A 8 -10.60 -11.74 -24.87
N SER A 9 -11.57 -10.97 -24.37
CA SER A 9 -12.42 -10.13 -25.22
C SER A 9 -11.62 -9.03 -25.93
N PHE A 10 -10.69 -8.37 -25.23
CA PHE A 10 -9.84 -7.33 -25.82
C PHE A 10 -8.84 -7.91 -26.83
N GLU A 11 -8.26 -9.08 -26.57
CA GLU A 11 -7.42 -9.79 -27.54
C GLU A 11 -8.18 -10.11 -28.83
N HIS A 12 -9.48 -10.44 -28.73
CA HIS A 12 -10.34 -10.62 -29.90
C HIS A 12 -10.53 -9.31 -30.69
N VAL A 13 -10.70 -8.17 -30.01
CA VAL A 13 -10.73 -6.84 -30.66
C VAL A 13 -9.42 -6.54 -31.38
N VAL A 14 -8.27 -6.85 -30.78
CA VAL A 14 -6.95 -6.67 -31.42
C VAL A 14 -6.84 -7.52 -32.69
N LYS A 15 -7.28 -8.79 -32.64
CA LYS A 15 -7.30 -9.66 -33.83
C LYS A 15 -8.19 -9.09 -34.93
N LYS A 16 -9.40 -8.64 -34.59
CA LYS A 16 -10.34 -8.04 -35.55
C LYS A 16 -9.85 -6.72 -36.11
N ARG A 17 -9.11 -5.91 -35.34
CA ARG A 17 -8.44 -4.69 -35.82
C ARG A 17 -7.39 -5.01 -36.88
N LYS A 18 -6.56 -6.04 -36.65
CA LYS A 18 -5.57 -6.48 -37.65
C LYS A 18 -6.24 -6.95 -38.93
N LEU A 19 -7.32 -7.74 -38.81
CA LEU A 19 -8.10 -8.21 -39.96
C LEU A 19 -8.74 -7.03 -40.73
N SER A 20 -9.41 -6.12 -40.02
CA SER A 20 -10.01 -4.93 -40.62
C SER A 20 -8.98 -4.05 -41.32
N SER A 21 -7.79 -3.85 -40.72
CA SER A 21 -6.69 -3.12 -41.35
C SER A 21 -6.20 -3.81 -42.63
N SER A 22 -6.07 -5.14 -42.62
CA SER A 22 -5.69 -5.91 -43.81
C SER A 22 -6.74 -5.80 -44.91
N ASN A 23 -8.03 -5.85 -44.56
CA ASN A 23 -9.13 -5.69 -45.51
C ASN A 23 -9.14 -4.28 -46.11
N CYS A 24 -8.97 -3.24 -45.28
CA CYS A 24 -8.86 -1.86 -45.77
C CYS A 24 -7.71 -1.69 -46.77
N LEU A 25 -6.54 -2.28 -46.48
CA LEU A 25 -5.40 -2.25 -47.41
C LEU A 25 -5.76 -2.94 -48.74
N GLN A 26 -6.36 -4.13 -48.69
CA GLN A 26 -6.80 -4.84 -49.91
C GLN A 26 -7.82 -4.05 -50.73
N VAL A 27 -8.74 -3.33 -50.07
CA VAL A 27 -9.72 -2.45 -50.75
C VAL A 27 -8.99 -1.29 -51.43
N VAL A 28 -8.06 -0.63 -50.74
CA VAL A 28 -7.26 0.47 -51.29
C VAL A 28 -6.38 -0.01 -52.46
N ASP A 29 -5.73 -1.16 -52.33
CA ASP A 29 -4.89 -1.75 -53.38
C ASP A 29 -5.71 -2.06 -54.63
N LYS A 30 -6.93 -2.59 -54.49
CA LYS A 30 -7.85 -2.83 -55.62
C LYS A 30 -8.31 -1.54 -56.29
N ILE A 31 -8.61 -0.50 -55.51
CA ILE A 31 -8.97 0.82 -56.05
C ILE A 31 -7.78 1.38 -56.85
N ASN A 32 -6.58 1.35 -56.26
CA ASN A 32 -5.35 1.80 -56.93
C ASN A 32 -5.11 1.01 -58.22
N HIS A 33 -5.27 -0.32 -58.21
CA HIS A 33 -5.09 -1.15 -59.38
C HIS A 33 -6.04 -0.78 -60.53
N GLU A 34 -7.33 -0.57 -60.26
CA GLU A 34 -8.27 -0.15 -61.30
C GLU A 34 -8.02 1.28 -61.78
N LEU A 35 -7.55 2.19 -60.90
CA LEU A 35 -7.13 3.54 -61.28
C LEU A 35 -5.89 3.52 -62.18
N GLU A 36 -4.86 2.74 -61.82
CA GLU A 36 -3.66 2.55 -62.64
C GLU A 36 -3.99 1.93 -64.00
N ARG A 37 -4.89 0.93 -64.03
CA ARG A 37 -5.36 0.32 -65.27
C ARG A 37 -6.11 1.30 -66.15
N ALA A 38 -6.92 2.18 -65.58
CA ALA A 38 -7.59 3.24 -66.31
C ALA A 38 -6.58 4.27 -66.85
N LEU A 39 -5.59 4.67 -66.04
CA LEU A 39 -4.51 5.58 -66.44
C LEU A 39 -3.69 5.04 -67.60
N LEU A 40 -3.28 3.76 -67.55
CA LEU A 40 -2.53 3.11 -68.63
C LEU A 40 -3.32 3.11 -69.94
N ARG A 41 -4.64 2.87 -69.89
CA ARG A 41 -5.50 2.91 -71.09
C ARG A 41 -5.63 4.31 -71.68
N VAL A 42 -5.60 5.35 -70.85
CA VAL A 42 -5.59 6.75 -71.30
C VAL A 42 -4.24 7.13 -71.91
N GLN A 43 -3.13 6.64 -71.34
CA GLN A 43 -1.77 6.92 -71.83
C GLN A 43 -1.43 6.17 -73.12
N SER A 44 -1.83 4.90 -73.25
CA SER A 44 -1.61 4.09 -74.46
C SER A 44 -2.32 4.63 -75.71
N ASP A 45 -3.36 5.44 -75.51
CA ASP A 45 -4.18 6.01 -76.60
C ASP A 45 -3.58 7.31 -77.17
N GLN A 46 -2.59 7.91 -76.49
CA GLN A 46 -1.87 9.07 -77.02
C GLN A 46 -0.84 8.68 -78.11
N ASP A 47 -0.44 7.40 -78.18
CA ASP A 47 0.61 6.90 -79.07
C ASP A 47 0.10 6.20 -80.35
N LEU A 48 -1.20 5.89 -80.47
CA LEU A 48 -1.77 5.17 -81.62
C LEU A 48 -3.08 5.82 -82.09
N THR A 49 -3.22 6.00 -83.41
CA THR A 49 -4.27 6.73 -84.14
C THR A 49 -5.68 6.08 -84.13
N LEU A 50 -6.18 5.62 -82.98
CA LEU A 50 -7.56 5.17 -82.80
C LEU A 50 -8.13 5.75 -81.50
N THR A 51 -8.96 6.79 -81.61
CA THR A 51 -9.53 7.50 -80.46
C THR A 51 -10.50 6.62 -79.68
N VAL A 52 -10.07 6.04 -78.55
CA VAL A 52 -10.98 5.54 -77.52
C VAL A 52 -11.52 6.76 -76.76
N ASP A 53 -12.85 6.94 -76.75
CA ASP A 53 -13.48 8.06 -76.03
C ASP A 53 -13.13 7.97 -74.53
N PRO A 54 -12.45 8.96 -73.93
CA PRO A 54 -12.10 8.97 -72.51
C PRO A 54 -13.31 8.80 -71.58
N LYS A 55 -14.51 9.20 -72.02
CA LYS A 55 -15.75 8.97 -71.26
C LYS A 55 -16.09 7.50 -71.13
N SER A 56 -15.75 6.68 -72.13
CA SER A 56 -15.98 5.23 -72.09
C SER A 56 -15.09 4.54 -71.05
N ILE A 57 -13.82 4.97 -70.93
CA ILE A 57 -12.86 4.47 -69.93
C ILE A 57 -13.31 4.84 -68.52
N LEU A 58 -13.75 6.08 -68.30
CA LEU A 58 -14.28 6.51 -67.01
C LEU A 58 -15.58 5.78 -66.63
N LYS A 59 -16.44 5.46 -67.61
CA LYS A 59 -17.66 4.70 -67.38
C LYS A 59 -17.37 3.24 -67.01
N ASP A 60 -16.37 2.62 -67.64
CA ASP A 60 -15.89 1.27 -67.31
C ASP A 60 -15.27 1.24 -65.89
N LEU A 61 -14.39 2.20 -65.57
CA LEU A 61 -13.82 2.35 -64.23
C LEU A 61 -14.93 2.49 -63.16
N LYS A 62 -15.91 3.37 -63.41
CA LYS A 62 -17.04 3.54 -62.49
C LYS A 62 -17.82 2.23 -62.31
N SER A 63 -18.14 1.52 -63.41
CA SER A 63 -18.86 0.25 -63.35
C SER A 63 -18.12 -0.79 -62.51
N LYS A 64 -16.79 -0.90 -62.66
CA LYS A 64 -15.99 -1.85 -61.88
C LYS A 64 -15.88 -1.48 -60.41
N LEU A 65 -15.75 -0.19 -60.09
CA LEU A 65 -15.75 0.28 -58.70
C LEU A 65 -17.13 0.07 -58.06
N ASP A 66 -18.21 0.31 -58.80
CA ASP A 66 -19.58 0.07 -58.33
C ASP A 66 -19.86 -1.44 -58.11
N GLU A 67 -19.34 -2.31 -58.98
CA GLU A 67 -19.43 -3.78 -58.84
C GLU A 67 -18.63 -4.29 -57.64
N PHE A 68 -17.42 -3.74 -57.41
CA PHE A 68 -16.61 -4.08 -56.25
C PHE A 68 -17.19 -3.56 -54.93
N GLY A 69 -17.85 -2.41 -54.94
CA GLY A 69 -18.51 -1.83 -53.76
C GLY A 69 -17.57 -1.55 -52.58
N PRO A 70 -16.46 -0.80 -52.78
CA PRO A 70 -15.44 -0.57 -51.75
C PRO A 70 -16.00 0.03 -50.46
N GLU A 71 -17.00 0.92 -50.58
CA GLU A 71 -17.67 1.52 -49.42
C GLU A 71 -18.35 0.46 -48.54
N LYS A 72 -19.00 -0.54 -49.14
CA LYS A 72 -19.69 -1.61 -48.40
C LYS A 72 -18.70 -2.53 -47.67
N GLU A 73 -17.57 -2.84 -48.30
CA GLU A 73 -16.49 -3.64 -47.71
C GLU A 73 -15.80 -2.91 -46.53
N LEU A 74 -15.58 -1.61 -46.67
CA LEU A 74 -15.04 -0.77 -45.59
C LEU A 74 -16.04 -0.65 -44.43
N GLU A 75 -17.31 -0.39 -44.74
CA GLU A 75 -18.37 -0.25 -43.73
C GLU A 75 -18.61 -1.56 -42.97
N SER A 76 -18.60 -2.72 -43.66
CA SER A 76 -18.77 -4.03 -43.02
C SER A 76 -17.62 -4.35 -42.05
N SER A 77 -16.38 -4.10 -42.47
CA SER A 77 -15.18 -4.27 -41.65
C SER A 77 -15.19 -3.35 -40.42
N GLN A 78 -15.61 -2.10 -40.58
CA GLN A 78 -15.74 -1.14 -39.48
C GLN A 78 -16.86 -1.52 -38.50
N LYS A 79 -18.03 -1.94 -39.00
CA LYS A 79 -19.17 -2.41 -38.18
C LYS A 79 -18.80 -3.62 -37.32
N GLU A 80 -18.06 -4.57 -37.89
CA GLU A 80 -17.62 -5.76 -37.16
C GLU A 80 -16.66 -5.39 -36.02
N LEU A 81 -15.68 -4.51 -36.29
CA LEU A 81 -14.75 -4.02 -35.27
C LEU A 81 -15.48 -3.28 -34.14
N ASN A 82 -16.37 -2.33 -34.49
CA ASN A 82 -17.14 -1.56 -33.52
C ASN A 82 -18.03 -2.46 -32.65
N THR A 83 -18.66 -3.48 -33.24
CA THR A 83 -19.49 -4.44 -32.50
C THR A 83 -18.68 -5.18 -31.44
N ASN A 84 -17.45 -5.60 -31.76
CA ASN A 84 -16.57 -6.26 -30.80
C ASN A 84 -16.08 -5.29 -29.72
N LEU A 85 -15.74 -4.05 -30.09
CA LEU A 85 -15.34 -3.01 -29.16
C LEU A 85 -16.46 -2.69 -28.15
N SER A 86 -17.70 -2.51 -28.63
CA SER A 86 -18.87 -2.25 -27.78
C SER A 86 -19.18 -3.43 -26.84
N LYS A 87 -18.95 -4.68 -27.27
CA LYS A 87 -19.08 -5.85 -26.38
C LYS A 87 -18.04 -5.81 -25.25
N THR A 88 -16.79 -5.50 -25.57
CA THR A 88 -15.72 -5.37 -24.58
C THR A 88 -15.99 -4.21 -23.61
N GLN A 89 -16.49 -3.08 -24.10
CA GLN A 89 -16.91 -1.96 -23.26
C GLN A 89 -18.00 -2.38 -22.26
N LYS A 90 -19.05 -3.08 -22.72
CA LYS A 90 -20.11 -3.59 -21.84
C LYS A 90 -19.59 -4.56 -20.77
N LEU A 91 -18.61 -5.40 -21.10
CA LEU A 91 -17.97 -6.29 -20.12
C LEU A 91 -17.16 -5.50 -19.08
N LEU A 92 -16.45 -4.47 -19.53
CA LEU A 92 -15.69 -3.58 -18.66
C LEU A 92 -16.60 -2.81 -17.70
N GLU A 93 -17.69 -2.24 -18.20
CA GLU A 93 -18.70 -1.54 -17.40
C GLU A 93 -19.27 -2.44 -16.30
N LYS A 94 -19.59 -3.71 -16.63
CA LYS A 94 -20.08 -4.68 -15.63
C LYS A 94 -19.06 -5.04 -14.56
N ALA A 95 -17.77 -5.13 -14.93
CA ALA A 95 -16.70 -5.50 -14.01
C ALA A 95 -16.27 -4.32 -13.11
N LEU A 96 -16.27 -3.10 -13.65
CA LEU A 96 -15.82 -1.91 -12.92
C LEU A 96 -16.91 -1.23 -12.11
N ASN A 97 -18.17 -1.31 -12.54
CA ASN A 97 -19.31 -0.69 -11.86
C ASN A 97 -20.35 -1.74 -11.46
N PRO A 98 -20.01 -2.71 -10.59
CA PRO A 98 -21.02 -3.58 -10.03
C PRO A 98 -21.99 -2.72 -9.20
N ASP A 99 -23.28 -3.04 -9.29
CA ASP A 99 -24.29 -2.41 -8.43
C ASP A 99 -24.09 -2.85 -6.98
N ILE A 100 -23.30 -2.06 -6.24
CA ILE A 100 -22.95 -2.32 -4.84
C ILE A 100 -24.15 -2.18 -3.91
N SER A 101 -25.20 -1.47 -4.34
CA SER A 101 -26.40 -1.23 -3.51
C SER A 101 -27.09 -2.53 -3.13
N LYS A 102 -26.98 -3.57 -3.97
CA LYS A 102 -27.52 -4.90 -3.70
C LYS A 102 -26.87 -5.58 -2.50
N ALA A 103 -25.57 -5.36 -2.29
CA ALA A 103 -24.84 -5.89 -1.14
C ALA A 103 -24.95 -5.00 0.09
N ASN A 104 -25.55 -3.80 -0.03
CA ASN A 104 -25.68 -2.88 1.08
C ASN A 104 -26.68 -3.40 2.11
N ARG A 105 -26.28 -3.35 3.38
CA ARG A 105 -27.12 -3.66 4.52
C ARG A 105 -27.38 -2.39 5.30
N LYS A 106 -28.63 -2.19 5.71
CA LYS A 106 -28.96 -1.13 6.67
C LYS A 106 -28.48 -1.58 8.04
N ILE A 107 -27.28 -1.14 8.40
CA ILE A 107 -26.72 -1.31 9.74
C ILE A 107 -26.94 0.00 10.47
N GLU A 108 -27.50 -0.08 11.68
CA GLU A 108 -27.54 1.08 12.57
C GLU A 108 -26.14 1.30 13.14
N PHE A 109 -25.56 2.45 12.83
CA PHE A 109 -24.31 2.89 13.41
C PHE A 109 -24.60 3.79 14.60
N ASP A 110 -23.84 3.60 15.68
CA ASP A 110 -23.80 4.63 16.73
C ASP A 110 -23.17 5.90 16.16
N GLY A 111 -23.98 6.94 16.00
CA GLY A 111 -23.57 8.20 15.38
C GLY A 111 -22.42 8.87 16.12
N GLN A 112 -22.38 8.78 17.45
CA GLN A 112 -21.30 9.36 18.25
C GLN A 112 -19.97 8.66 18.01
N THR A 113 -19.96 7.32 18.05
CA THR A 113 -18.76 6.52 17.73
C THR A 113 -18.31 6.76 16.30
N MET A 114 -19.23 6.80 15.34
CA MET A 114 -18.87 7.05 13.94
C MET A 114 -18.24 8.44 13.76
N ASN A 115 -18.85 9.48 14.33
CA ASN A 115 -18.32 10.84 14.30
C ASN A 115 -16.93 10.93 14.91
N LYS A 116 -16.70 10.24 16.03
CA LYS A 116 -15.38 10.15 16.66
C LYS A 116 -14.36 9.45 15.77
N ILE A 117 -14.72 8.32 15.16
CA ILE A 117 -13.83 7.59 14.23
C ILE A 117 -13.46 8.44 13.02
N ILE A 118 -14.44 9.14 12.44
CA ILE A 118 -14.21 10.04 11.30
C ILE A 118 -13.33 11.21 11.73
N THR A 119 -13.63 11.86 12.86
CA THR A 119 -12.85 12.98 13.39
C THR A 119 -11.40 12.57 13.64
N ASP A 120 -11.18 11.48 14.37
CA ASP A 120 -9.84 10.94 14.65
C ASP A 120 -9.10 10.62 13.35
N HIS A 121 -9.79 10.08 12.34
CA HIS A 121 -9.21 9.80 11.03
C HIS A 121 -8.78 11.08 10.31
N LEU A 122 -9.66 12.08 10.22
CA LEU A 122 -9.39 13.36 9.56
C LEU A 122 -8.18 14.06 10.19
N LEU A 123 -8.16 14.15 11.53
CA LEU A 123 -7.05 14.76 12.27
C LEU A 123 -5.74 13.98 12.06
N SER A 124 -5.79 12.65 12.07
CA SER A 124 -4.60 11.81 11.86
C SER A 124 -4.02 11.93 10.45
N GLN A 125 -4.86 12.25 9.46
CA GLN A 125 -4.45 12.55 8.08
C GLN A 125 -4.02 14.01 7.88
N GLY A 126 -3.98 14.82 8.94
CA GLY A 126 -3.59 16.24 8.86
C GLY A 126 -4.68 17.15 8.27
N MET A 127 -5.90 16.64 8.05
CA MET A 127 -7.04 17.43 7.58
C MET A 127 -7.69 18.20 8.75
N PHE A 128 -6.91 19.08 9.38
CA PHE A 128 -7.30 19.80 10.59
C PHE A 128 -8.52 20.69 10.39
N ASP A 129 -8.60 21.42 9.28
CA ASP A 129 -9.71 22.33 9.00
C ASP A 129 -11.05 21.59 8.91
N VAL A 130 -11.06 20.43 8.22
CA VAL A 130 -12.25 19.58 8.08
C VAL A 130 -12.60 18.91 9.41
N GLY A 131 -11.59 18.44 10.14
CA GLY A 131 -11.76 17.90 11.49
C GLY A 131 -12.37 18.93 12.45
N ASP A 132 -11.93 20.18 12.40
CA ASP A 132 -12.44 21.29 13.22
C ASP A 132 -13.91 21.61 12.93
N CYS A 133 -14.30 21.59 11.66
CA CYS A 133 -15.70 21.72 11.27
C CYS A 133 -16.54 20.61 11.90
N LEU A 134 -16.10 19.35 11.75
CA LEU A 134 -16.84 18.20 12.29
C LEU A 134 -16.93 18.25 13.82
N ILE A 135 -15.84 18.57 14.52
CA ILE A 135 -15.82 18.73 15.99
C ILE A 135 -16.87 19.73 16.46
N LYS A 136 -17.00 20.87 15.77
CA LYS A 136 -17.98 21.91 16.09
C LYS A 136 -19.41 21.46 15.85
N GLU A 137 -19.66 20.78 14.73
CA GLU A 137 -20.98 20.27 14.35
C GLU A 137 -21.45 19.14 15.27
N THR A 138 -20.55 18.26 15.69
CA THR A 138 -20.88 17.10 16.53
C THR A 138 -20.82 17.40 18.03
N GLY A 139 -20.33 18.57 18.44
CA GLY A 139 -20.21 18.95 19.84
C GLY A 139 -19.25 18.06 20.63
N ALA A 140 -18.10 17.69 20.03
CA ALA A 140 -17.14 16.73 20.60
C ALA A 140 -15.81 17.41 21.03
N PRO A 141 -15.82 18.28 22.07
CA PRO A 141 -14.65 19.06 22.44
C PRO A 141 -13.46 18.23 22.92
N GLU A 142 -13.66 16.97 23.32
CA GLU A 142 -12.61 16.04 23.72
C GLU A 142 -11.61 15.75 22.60
N ALA A 143 -12.03 15.86 21.33
CA ALA A 143 -11.16 15.70 20.18
C ALA A 143 -10.12 16.83 20.04
N ASN A 144 -10.30 17.96 20.71
CA ASN A 144 -9.34 19.07 20.66
C ASN A 144 -7.98 18.71 21.28
N LEU A 145 -7.95 17.82 22.27
CA LEU A 145 -6.68 17.33 22.83
C LEU A 145 -5.91 16.51 21.80
N LEU A 146 -6.59 15.60 21.09
CA LEU A 146 -5.96 14.82 20.02
C LEU A 146 -5.47 15.75 18.91
N ARG A 147 -6.28 16.74 18.53
CA ARG A 147 -5.91 17.72 17.52
C ARG A 147 -4.61 18.44 17.88
N SER A 148 -4.47 18.97 19.11
CA SER A 148 -3.27 19.70 19.50
C SER A 148 -2.02 18.82 19.50
N GLN A 149 -2.16 17.58 19.96
CA GLN A 149 -1.09 16.58 19.91
C GLN A 149 -0.67 16.26 18.48
N LEU A 150 -1.62 16.02 17.58
CA LEU A 150 -1.32 15.74 16.17
C LEU A 150 -0.74 16.97 15.47
N LEU A 151 -1.19 18.17 15.81
CA LEU A 151 -0.61 19.41 15.27
C LEU A 151 0.88 19.53 15.63
N GLU A 152 1.25 19.25 16.88
CA GLU A 152 2.66 19.19 17.31
C GLU A 152 3.44 18.18 16.47
N MET A 153 2.91 16.97 16.28
CA MET A 153 3.54 15.94 15.44
C MET A 153 3.80 16.45 14.01
N TYR A 154 2.79 17.04 13.37
CA TYR A 154 2.92 17.55 12.00
C TYR A 154 3.93 18.71 11.91
N GLN A 155 4.01 19.59 12.92
CA GLN A 155 5.04 20.62 13.00
C GLN A 155 6.46 20.04 13.10
N ILE A 156 6.62 18.96 13.88
CA ILE A 156 7.90 18.23 13.97
C ILE A 156 8.24 17.59 12.62
N LEU A 157 7.26 16.97 11.96
CA LEU A 157 7.46 16.35 10.65
C LEU A 157 7.83 17.39 9.59
N GLU A 158 7.16 18.54 9.54
CA GLU A 158 7.50 19.63 8.61
C GLU A 158 8.92 20.16 8.83
N ALA A 159 9.34 20.30 10.09
CA ALA A 159 10.73 20.63 10.42
C ALA A 159 11.70 19.54 9.92
N LEU A 160 11.37 18.25 10.07
CA LEU A 160 12.19 17.16 9.53
C LEU A 160 12.31 17.20 8.01
N HIS A 161 11.24 17.53 7.27
CA HIS A 161 11.28 17.68 5.81
C HIS A 161 12.24 18.80 5.36
N THR A 162 12.34 19.87 6.15
CA THR A 162 13.28 20.97 5.93
C THR A 162 14.68 20.70 6.53
N ARG A 163 14.96 19.46 6.94
CA ARG A 163 16.21 19.01 7.59
C ARG A 163 16.51 19.70 8.92
N ASN A 164 15.49 20.23 9.58
CA ASN A 164 15.60 20.75 10.94
C ASN A 164 15.27 19.65 11.96
N LEU A 165 16.32 19.06 12.54
CA LEU A 165 16.20 17.99 13.54
C LEU A 165 15.76 18.48 14.93
N GLN A 166 15.83 19.78 15.20
CA GLN A 166 15.72 20.28 16.57
C GLN A 166 14.37 19.96 17.24
N PRO A 167 13.21 20.15 16.57
CA PRO A 167 11.92 19.80 17.18
C PRO A 167 11.80 18.31 17.50
N ALA A 168 12.30 17.45 16.60
CA ALA A 168 12.29 16.00 16.81
C ALA A 168 13.20 15.59 17.98
N LEU A 169 14.40 16.18 18.10
CA LEU A 169 15.32 15.96 19.21
C LEU A 169 14.73 16.40 20.55
N ASN A 170 14.05 17.55 20.59
CA ASN A 170 13.36 18.01 21.79
C ASN A 170 12.26 17.02 22.20
N TRP A 171 11.46 16.59 21.23
CA TRP A 171 10.36 15.65 21.48
C TRP A 171 10.84 14.30 22.00
N VAL A 172 11.91 13.71 21.44
CA VAL A 172 12.46 12.43 21.97
C VAL A 172 13.08 12.60 23.35
N THR A 173 13.68 13.75 23.65
CA THR A 173 14.23 14.04 24.98
C THR A 173 13.13 14.06 26.03
N VAL A 174 12.00 14.74 25.74
CA VAL A 174 10.83 14.80 26.63
C VAL A 174 10.20 13.41 26.83
N ASN A 175 10.27 12.55 25.81
CA ASN A 175 9.66 11.23 25.81
C ASN A 175 10.66 10.07 26.04
N HIS A 176 11.89 10.36 26.49
CA HIS A 176 13.01 9.40 26.57
C HIS A 176 12.63 8.10 27.28
N GLU A 177 12.11 8.19 28.51
CA GLU A 177 11.79 7.00 29.32
C GLU A 177 10.74 6.12 28.62
N LYS A 178 9.68 6.73 28.06
CA LYS A 178 8.62 5.98 27.35
C LYS A 178 9.14 5.32 26.07
N LEU A 179 10.01 6.01 25.33
CA LEU A 179 10.63 5.46 24.12
C LEU A 179 11.55 4.29 24.46
N LYS A 180 12.30 4.41 25.56
CA LYS A 180 13.19 3.36 26.08
C LYS A 180 12.42 2.14 26.55
N GLU A 181 11.32 2.32 27.29
CA GLU A 181 10.41 1.23 27.71
C GLU A 181 9.84 0.48 26.50
N ASN A 182 9.52 1.20 25.42
CA ASN A 182 9.02 0.62 24.17
C ASN A 182 10.12 0.03 23.26
N GLY A 183 11.39 0.05 23.69
CA GLY A 183 12.52 -0.44 22.90
C GLY A 183 12.75 0.33 21.60
N SER A 184 12.33 1.59 21.52
CA SER A 184 12.46 2.41 20.33
C SER A 184 13.92 2.81 20.08
N SER A 185 14.36 2.68 18.83
CA SER A 185 15.67 3.16 18.36
C SER A 185 15.61 4.57 17.75
N LEU A 186 14.46 5.25 17.83
CA LEU A 186 14.26 6.56 17.18
C LEU A 186 15.23 7.63 17.71
N GLU A 187 15.44 7.67 19.02
CA GLU A 187 16.34 8.65 19.65
C GLU A 187 17.79 8.48 19.15
N LEU A 188 18.29 7.25 19.11
CA LEU A 188 19.60 6.96 18.52
C LEU A 188 19.68 7.40 17.07
N LYS A 189 18.66 7.10 16.25
CA LYS A 189 18.63 7.46 14.83
C LYS A 189 18.70 8.98 14.64
N LEU A 190 17.97 9.76 15.42
CA LEU A 190 18.00 11.23 15.35
C LEU A 190 19.38 11.78 15.75
N HIS A 191 19.95 11.29 16.86
CA HIS A 191 21.30 11.69 17.27
C HIS A 191 22.37 11.24 16.28
N GLN A 192 22.18 10.10 15.61
CA GLN A 192 23.03 9.64 14.52
C GLN A 192 23.00 10.59 13.32
N VAL A 193 21.84 11.08 12.88
CA VAL A 193 21.78 12.08 11.80
C VAL A 193 22.60 13.31 12.20
N ARG A 194 22.34 13.85 13.40
CA ARG A 194 22.99 15.07 13.86
C ARG A 194 24.50 14.90 14.01
N PHE A 195 24.93 13.76 14.54
CA PHE A 195 26.35 13.45 14.65
C PHE A 195 27.01 13.38 13.26
N MET A 196 26.37 12.70 12.30
CA MET A 196 26.91 12.59 10.94
C MET A 196 27.00 13.95 10.23
N GLU A 197 26.07 14.88 10.46
CA GLU A 197 26.17 16.26 9.97
C GLU A 197 27.44 16.95 10.49
N LEU A 198 27.74 16.82 11.78
CA LEU A 198 28.95 17.41 12.38
C LEU A 198 30.24 16.80 11.81
N VAL A 199 30.24 15.49 11.57
CA VAL A 199 31.37 14.78 10.94
C VAL A 199 31.55 15.25 9.48
N GLN A 200 30.47 15.43 8.73
CA GLN A 200 30.52 15.94 7.36
C GLN A 200 31.01 17.39 7.27
N GLN A 201 30.69 18.22 8.26
CA GLN A 201 31.21 19.59 8.39
C GLN A 201 32.71 19.63 8.73
N GLY A 202 33.30 18.50 9.11
CA GLY A 202 34.72 18.36 9.39
C GLY A 202 35.15 18.78 10.80
N SER A 203 34.20 19.11 11.69
CA SER A 203 34.51 19.51 13.06
C SER A 203 34.58 18.31 14.00
N GLN A 204 35.78 17.76 14.16
CA GLN A 204 36.02 16.63 15.08
C GLN A 204 35.71 17.00 16.54
N SER A 205 36.06 18.21 16.97
CA SER A 205 35.83 18.67 18.34
C SER A 205 34.34 18.75 18.67
N ASP A 206 33.53 19.28 17.75
CA ASP A 206 32.09 19.44 17.98
C ASP A 206 31.38 18.09 17.94
N ALA A 207 31.77 17.21 17.00
CA ALA A 207 31.26 15.85 16.95
C ALA A 207 31.57 15.06 18.25
N LEU A 208 32.79 15.17 18.78
CA LEU A 208 33.17 14.55 20.05
C LEU A 208 32.41 15.13 21.25
N LYS A 209 32.24 16.45 21.29
CA LYS A 209 31.45 17.12 22.33
C LYS A 209 30.00 16.64 22.30
N TYR A 210 29.41 16.54 21.10
CA TYR A 210 28.05 16.06 20.91
C TYR A 210 27.89 14.59 21.33
N ALA A 211 28.82 13.71 20.91
CA ALA A 211 28.79 12.30 21.27
C ALA A 211 28.83 12.08 22.78
N ARG A 212 29.67 12.82 23.51
CA ARG A 212 29.73 12.74 24.98
C ARG A 212 28.43 13.18 25.65
N ALA A 213 27.77 14.20 25.11
CA ALA A 213 26.54 14.73 25.68
C ALA A 213 25.32 13.83 25.40
N HIS A 214 25.20 13.28 24.19
CA HIS A 214 23.95 12.68 23.71
C HIS A 214 24.05 11.20 23.32
N LEU A 215 25.21 10.72 22.87
CA LEU A 215 25.38 9.31 22.50
C LEU A 215 25.85 8.46 23.68
N ALA A 216 26.69 9.00 24.56
CA ALA A 216 27.19 8.27 25.73
C ALA A 216 26.08 7.71 26.66
N PRO A 217 24.99 8.45 26.94
CA PRO A 217 23.86 7.90 27.72
C PRO A 217 23.18 6.69 27.06
N LEU A 218 23.25 6.58 25.74
CA LEU A 218 22.62 5.51 24.95
C LEU A 218 23.53 4.27 24.79
N ALA A 219 24.78 4.34 25.27
CA ALA A 219 25.79 3.30 25.07
C ALA A 219 25.39 1.95 25.65
N CYS A 220 24.66 1.91 26.76
CA CYS A 220 24.22 0.66 27.39
C CYS A 220 23.33 -0.19 26.45
N SER A 221 22.59 0.44 25.54
CA SER A 221 21.63 -0.24 24.65
C SER A 221 22.10 -0.31 23.20
N HIS A 222 23.04 0.54 22.79
CA HIS A 222 23.39 0.78 21.38
C HIS A 222 24.91 0.90 21.14
N MET A 223 25.72 0.20 21.94
CA MET A 223 27.18 0.31 21.89
C MET A 223 27.75 0.04 20.50
N ASP A 224 27.25 -0.98 19.80
CA ASP A 224 27.76 -1.39 18.48
C ASP A 224 27.55 -0.30 17.43
N GLU A 225 26.37 0.34 17.41
CA GLU A 225 26.07 1.47 16.53
C GLU A 225 26.93 2.68 16.87
N ILE A 226 27.09 2.98 18.17
CA ILE A 226 27.91 4.12 18.63
C ILE A 226 29.38 3.92 18.26
N GLN A 227 29.93 2.72 18.39
CA GLN A 227 31.31 2.42 17.97
C GLN A 227 31.52 2.68 16.46
N LYS A 228 30.55 2.28 15.62
CA LYS A 228 30.60 2.55 14.18
C LYS A 228 30.55 4.06 13.88
N LEU A 229 29.73 4.82 14.62
CA LEU A 229 29.69 6.29 14.52
C LEU A 229 31.04 6.91 14.92
N MET A 230 31.61 6.47 16.03
CA MET A 230 32.92 6.96 16.49
C MET A 230 34.04 6.65 15.50
N ALA A 231 34.00 5.50 14.82
CA ALA A 231 34.95 5.15 13.78
C ALA A 231 34.92 6.12 12.58
N CYS A 232 33.78 6.75 12.28
CA CYS A 232 33.67 7.73 11.20
C CYS A 232 34.55 8.98 11.42
N LEU A 233 34.91 9.31 12.67
CA LEU A 233 35.77 10.47 12.98
C LEU A 233 37.16 10.34 12.35
N VAL A 234 37.68 9.12 12.21
CA VAL A 234 39.00 8.86 11.59
C VAL A 234 38.98 9.20 10.09
N TRP A 235 37.79 9.23 9.48
CA TRP A 235 37.58 9.43 8.05
C TRP A 235 37.07 10.84 7.71
N ILE A 236 37.14 11.79 8.63
CA ILE A 236 36.81 13.20 8.35
C ILE A 236 37.64 13.68 7.13
N GLY A 237 36.96 14.31 6.17
CA GLY A 237 37.53 14.72 4.88
C GLY A 237 37.72 13.59 3.85
N LYS A 238 37.47 12.32 4.22
CA LYS A 238 37.56 11.13 3.34
C LYS A 238 36.40 10.16 3.59
N LEU A 239 35.21 10.66 3.92
CA LEU A 239 34.07 9.85 4.35
C LEU A 239 33.60 8.82 3.30
N GLU A 240 33.83 9.08 2.02
CA GLU A 240 33.55 8.13 0.92
C GLU A 240 34.30 6.80 1.06
N LYS A 241 35.43 6.79 1.78
CA LYS A 241 36.24 5.59 2.04
C LYS A 241 35.89 4.90 3.36
N CYS A 242 35.04 5.51 4.18
CA CYS A 242 34.65 4.96 5.46
C CYS A 242 33.71 3.74 5.26
N PRO A 243 34.02 2.57 5.85
CA PRO A 243 33.23 1.36 5.67
C PRO A 243 31.80 1.47 6.21
N TYR A 244 31.56 2.39 7.16
CA TYR A 244 30.27 2.56 7.82
C TYR A 244 29.44 3.72 7.24
N PHE A 245 30.01 4.57 6.39
CA PHE A 245 29.35 5.82 5.96
C PHE A 245 28.01 5.57 5.27
N LYS A 246 27.93 4.64 4.32
CA LYS A 246 26.67 4.31 3.62
C LYS A 246 25.62 3.68 4.52
N LEU A 247 26.04 2.96 5.56
CA LEU A 247 25.14 2.32 6.52
C LEU A 247 24.56 3.35 7.50
N LEU A 248 25.38 4.34 7.89
CA LEU A 248 25.05 5.31 8.93
C LEU A 248 24.48 6.62 8.39
N ALA A 249 24.76 6.97 7.14
CA ALA A 249 24.13 8.10 6.48
C ALA A 249 22.64 7.80 6.30
N ILE A 250 21.79 8.48 7.06
CA ILE A 250 20.34 8.47 6.81
C ILE A 250 20.12 9.25 5.52
N THR A 251 19.95 8.51 4.44
CA THR A 251 19.65 9.06 3.11
C THR A 251 18.15 9.22 2.88
N ASN A 252 17.32 8.63 3.73
CA ASN A 252 15.87 8.64 3.60
C ASN A 252 15.22 9.28 4.83
N TRP A 253 14.97 10.59 4.73
CA TRP A 253 14.29 11.40 5.74
C TRP A 253 12.81 11.04 5.89
N GLU A 254 12.17 10.54 4.83
CA GLU A 254 10.77 10.09 4.86
C GLU A 254 10.63 8.91 5.83
N LYS A 255 11.52 7.91 5.75
CA LYS A 255 11.53 6.77 6.68
C LYS A 255 11.76 7.18 8.14
N LEU A 256 12.53 8.24 8.37
CA LEU A 256 12.72 8.80 9.71
C LEU A 256 11.44 9.48 10.21
N GLY A 257 10.75 10.21 9.33
CA GLY A 257 9.42 10.78 9.60
C GLY A 257 8.35 9.73 9.85
N ASP A 258 8.34 8.63 9.09
CA ASP A 258 7.43 7.50 9.28
C ASP A 258 7.65 6.84 10.65
N GLU A 259 8.92 6.60 11.02
CA GLU A 259 9.25 6.04 12.33
C GLU A 259 8.88 7.00 13.46
N LEU A 260 9.09 8.31 13.30
CA LEU A 260 8.65 9.30 14.28
C LEU A 260 7.13 9.29 14.44
N SER A 261 6.39 9.29 13.34
CA SER A 261 4.92 9.23 13.34
C SER A 261 4.43 7.97 14.04
N ARG A 262 5.04 6.82 13.75
CA ARG A 262 4.75 5.54 14.39
C ARG A 262 4.94 5.58 15.90
N GLN A 263 6.08 6.08 16.35
CA GLN A 263 6.36 6.23 17.79
C GLN A 263 5.40 7.23 18.44
N PHE A 264 5.04 8.31 17.75
CA PHE A 264 4.08 9.28 18.25
C PHE A 264 2.71 8.65 18.52
N PHE A 265 2.14 7.91 17.55
CA PHE A 265 0.88 7.20 17.75
C PHE A 265 0.96 6.16 18.87
N LEU A 266 2.05 5.40 18.96
CA LEU A 266 2.26 4.42 20.04
C LEU A 266 2.26 5.09 21.41
N LEU A 267 2.93 6.23 21.58
CA LEU A 267 2.95 6.97 22.85
C LEU A 267 1.60 7.59 23.21
N LEU A 268 0.74 7.87 22.22
CA LEU A 268 -0.66 8.24 22.45
C LEU A 268 -1.56 7.05 22.79
N GLY A 269 -1.03 5.82 22.84
CA GLY A 269 -1.81 4.61 23.04
C GLY A 269 -2.73 4.29 21.86
N ARG A 270 -2.37 4.74 20.65
CA ARG A 270 -3.18 4.63 19.44
C ARG A 270 -2.51 3.71 18.42
N SER A 271 -3.34 3.00 17.66
CA SER A 271 -2.88 2.21 16.53
C SER A 271 -2.38 3.13 15.42
N CYS A 272 -1.26 2.77 14.79
CA CYS A 272 -0.79 3.42 13.56
C CYS A 272 -1.73 3.16 12.38
N ARG A 273 -2.58 2.13 12.47
CA ARG A 273 -3.63 1.86 11.48
C ARG A 273 -4.96 2.39 12.00
N LEU A 274 -5.47 3.40 11.30
CA LEU A 274 -6.70 4.10 11.66
C LEU A 274 -7.91 3.15 11.51
N PRO A 275 -8.83 3.10 12.49
CA PRO A 275 -9.98 2.19 12.46
C PRO A 275 -10.83 2.32 11.18
N LEU A 276 -11.06 3.54 10.70
CA LEU A 276 -11.81 3.78 9.47
C LEU A 276 -11.11 3.17 8.26
N ALA A 277 -9.80 3.36 8.13
CA ALA A 277 -9.02 2.80 7.02
C ALA A 277 -9.04 1.26 7.06
N VAL A 278 -8.89 0.67 8.25
CA VAL A 278 -9.00 -0.78 8.44
C VAL A 278 -10.38 -1.29 8.03
N ALA A 279 -11.46 -0.62 8.46
CA ALA A 279 -12.83 -1.03 8.15
C ALA A 279 -13.11 -0.95 6.64
N VAL A 280 -12.68 0.14 5.97
CA VAL A 280 -12.83 0.32 4.53
C VAL A 280 -12.01 -0.72 3.76
N GLU A 281 -10.79 -1.02 4.19
CA GLU A 281 -9.94 -2.03 3.54
C GLU A 281 -10.53 -3.44 3.70
N ALA A 282 -10.98 -3.81 4.90
CA ALA A 282 -11.67 -5.08 5.14
C ALA A 282 -12.94 -5.21 4.29
N GLY A 283 -13.75 -4.14 4.26
CA GLY A 283 -14.96 -4.06 3.46
C GLY A 283 -14.67 -4.22 1.97
N SER A 284 -13.64 -3.53 1.46
CA SER A 284 -13.22 -3.61 0.06
C SER A 284 -12.76 -5.01 -0.35
N LYS A 285 -12.07 -5.74 0.54
CA LYS A 285 -11.70 -7.15 0.30
C LYS A 285 -12.91 -8.09 0.31
N THR A 286 -13.92 -7.78 1.12
CA THR A 286 -15.11 -8.63 1.32
C THR A 286 -16.19 -8.39 0.27
N LEU A 287 -16.31 -7.16 -0.22
CA LEU A 287 -17.36 -6.70 -1.13
C LEU A 287 -17.53 -7.57 -2.39
N PRO A 288 -16.48 -8.02 -3.10
CA PRO A 288 -16.65 -8.90 -4.26
C PRO A 288 -17.37 -10.21 -3.94
N SER A 289 -17.07 -10.80 -2.78
CA SER A 289 -17.70 -12.03 -2.32
C SER A 289 -19.18 -11.81 -1.96
N LEU A 290 -19.50 -10.65 -1.36
CA LEU A 290 -20.89 -10.27 -1.06
C LEU A 290 -21.70 -10.03 -2.33
N LEU A 291 -21.13 -9.33 -3.32
CA LEU A 291 -21.78 -9.11 -4.60
C LEU A 291 -22.04 -10.43 -5.33
N LYS A 292 -21.09 -11.36 -5.25
CA LYS A 292 -21.25 -12.70 -5.82
C LYS A 292 -22.37 -13.48 -5.12
N LEU A 293 -22.46 -13.40 -3.79
CA LEU A 293 -23.56 -13.99 -3.01
C LEU A 293 -24.92 -13.43 -3.46
N MET A 294 -25.05 -12.11 -3.55
CA MET A 294 -26.30 -11.45 -3.96
C MET A 294 -26.70 -11.79 -5.40
N ASN A 295 -25.74 -11.84 -6.33
CA ASN A 295 -26.04 -12.05 -7.75
C ASN A 295 -26.20 -13.53 -8.14
N LEU A 296 -25.43 -14.45 -7.55
CA LEU A 296 -25.43 -15.87 -7.95
C LEU A 296 -26.30 -16.76 -7.08
N MET A 297 -26.40 -16.46 -5.78
CA MET A 297 -27.17 -17.31 -4.86
C MET A 297 -28.62 -16.85 -4.73
N GLY A 298 -28.99 -15.73 -5.37
CA GLY A 298 -30.37 -15.24 -5.39
C GLY A 298 -30.93 -14.95 -4.00
N VAL A 299 -30.06 -14.64 -3.02
CA VAL A 299 -30.47 -14.30 -1.66
C VAL A 299 -31.42 -13.11 -1.76
N LYS A 300 -32.65 -13.29 -1.25
CA LYS A 300 -33.62 -12.20 -1.25
C LYS A 300 -33.08 -11.08 -0.37
N THR A 301 -33.27 -9.84 -0.79
CA THR A 301 -32.80 -8.67 -0.03
C THR A 301 -33.30 -8.68 1.41
N GLN A 302 -34.52 -9.21 1.66
CA GLN A 302 -35.09 -9.35 3.00
C GLN A 302 -34.26 -10.30 3.88
N ASP A 303 -33.91 -11.49 3.36
CA ASP A 303 -33.09 -12.48 4.07
C ASP A 303 -31.69 -11.94 4.36
N TRP A 304 -31.14 -11.15 3.43
CA TRP A 304 -29.85 -10.46 3.61
C TRP A 304 -29.87 -9.42 4.74
N GLN A 305 -30.98 -8.69 4.94
CA GLN A 305 -31.04 -7.66 5.99
C GLN A 305 -31.04 -8.27 7.41
N VAL A 306 -31.60 -9.47 7.59
CA VAL A 306 -31.73 -10.13 8.91
C VAL A 306 -30.57 -11.08 9.24
N MET A 307 -29.73 -11.42 8.27
CA MET A 307 -28.62 -12.37 8.44
C MET A 307 -27.52 -11.79 9.35
N GLU A 308 -27.32 -12.33 10.56
CA GLU A 308 -26.30 -11.83 11.50
C GLU A 308 -24.86 -12.16 11.09
N GLU A 309 -24.65 -13.33 10.46
CA GLU A 309 -23.33 -13.82 10.04
C GLU A 309 -23.28 -14.18 8.56
N LEU A 310 -22.11 -14.05 7.94
CA LEU A 310 -21.92 -14.47 6.55
C LEU A 310 -22.00 -15.99 6.43
N PRO A 311 -22.61 -16.53 5.35
CA PRO A 311 -22.74 -17.98 5.16
C PRO A 311 -21.41 -18.69 4.85
N PHE A 312 -20.34 -17.91 4.62
CA PHE A 312 -18.99 -18.41 4.40
C PHE A 312 -17.97 -17.51 5.10
N PRO A 313 -16.85 -18.09 5.60
CA PRO A 313 -15.76 -17.30 6.15
C PRO A 313 -15.07 -16.50 5.02
N VAL A 314 -14.75 -15.24 5.32
CA VAL A 314 -13.99 -14.38 4.42
C VAL A 314 -12.57 -14.24 4.96
N ASP A 315 -11.60 -14.75 4.22
CA ASP A 315 -10.18 -14.58 4.57
C ASP A 315 -9.71 -13.16 4.22
N LEU A 316 -9.52 -12.34 5.24
CA LEU A 316 -8.98 -10.98 5.11
C LEU A 316 -7.44 -10.96 5.05
N GLY A 317 -6.79 -12.08 5.36
CA GLY A 317 -5.36 -12.24 5.46
C GLY A 317 -4.78 -11.83 6.82
N LYS A 318 -3.51 -12.19 7.04
CA LYS A 318 -2.77 -11.96 8.29
C LYS A 318 -2.70 -10.49 8.71
N SER A 319 -2.81 -9.55 7.77
CA SER A 319 -2.79 -8.11 8.05
C SER A 319 -4.01 -7.62 8.84
N PHE A 320 -5.06 -8.43 9.01
CA PHE A 320 -6.26 -8.11 9.79
C PHE A 320 -6.30 -8.83 11.14
N GLN A 321 -5.19 -9.44 11.55
CA GLN A 321 -5.05 -10.10 12.85
C GLN A 321 -4.46 -9.08 13.84
N PHE A 322 -5.34 -8.29 14.47
CA PHE A 322 -4.95 -7.20 15.39
C PHE A 322 -4.74 -7.65 16.84
N HIS A 323 -5.12 -8.88 17.18
CA HIS A 323 -4.97 -9.42 18.53
C HIS A 323 -3.73 -10.29 18.57
N SER A 324 -2.65 -9.76 19.14
CA SER A 324 -1.51 -10.57 19.54
C SER A 324 -1.76 -11.23 20.89
N THR A 325 -2.87 -11.96 21.00
CA THR A 325 -3.20 -12.70 22.23
C THR A 325 -2.41 -13.99 22.24
N PHE A 326 -1.32 -14.01 23.00
CA PHE A 326 -0.66 -15.27 23.33
C PHE A 326 -1.45 -15.98 24.43
N ILE A 327 -1.82 -17.24 24.21
CA ILE A 327 -2.38 -18.10 25.25
C ILE A 327 -1.31 -19.10 25.64
N CYS A 328 -0.93 -19.12 26.92
CA CYS A 328 0.05 -20.05 27.41
C CYS A 328 -0.44 -21.47 27.19
N PRO A 329 0.30 -22.31 26.45
CA PRO A 329 -0.25 -23.62 26.12
C PRO A 329 -0.14 -24.62 27.29
N VAL A 330 0.57 -24.25 28.37
CA VAL A 330 0.65 -25.03 29.62
C VAL A 330 -0.43 -24.61 30.63
N THR A 331 -0.53 -23.32 30.92
CA THR A 331 -1.48 -22.84 31.95
C THR A 331 -2.83 -22.43 31.38
N ARG A 332 -2.93 -22.26 30.05
CA ARG A 332 -4.08 -21.70 29.33
C ARG A 332 -4.41 -20.25 29.71
N ASP A 333 -3.54 -19.59 30.44
CA ASP A 333 -3.66 -18.17 30.77
C ASP A 333 -3.34 -17.34 29.53
N GLN A 334 -4.10 -16.26 29.33
CA GLN A 334 -3.74 -15.20 28.41
C GLN A 334 -2.46 -14.49 28.90
N GLY A 335 -1.52 -14.26 27.99
CA GLY A 335 -0.32 -13.45 28.24
C GLY A 335 -0.68 -12.00 28.48
N THR A 336 -0.06 -11.39 29.49
CA THR A 336 -0.28 -9.99 29.90
C THR A 336 1.07 -9.28 30.11
N LEU A 337 1.06 -7.97 30.40
CA LEU A 337 2.30 -7.24 30.74
C LEU A 337 2.98 -7.81 32.00
N GLU A 338 2.20 -8.27 32.99
CA GLU A 338 2.71 -8.90 34.21
C GLU A 338 3.10 -10.37 34.01
N ASN A 339 2.40 -11.07 33.12
CA ASN A 339 2.65 -12.46 32.76
C ASN A 339 2.98 -12.60 31.27
N PRO A 340 4.12 -12.04 30.81
CA PRO A 340 4.40 -11.95 29.40
C PRO A 340 4.79 -13.31 28.80
N PRO A 341 4.60 -13.48 27.48
CA PRO A 341 5.15 -14.59 26.73
C PRO A 341 6.67 -14.51 26.72
N MET A 342 7.33 -15.64 27.00
CA MET A 342 8.77 -15.78 27.10
C MET A 342 9.23 -16.85 26.13
N LEU A 343 10.19 -16.50 25.26
CA LEU A 343 10.86 -17.40 24.33
C LEU A 343 11.95 -18.19 25.06
N LEU A 344 11.84 -19.52 25.02
CA LEU A 344 12.86 -20.43 25.51
C LEU A 344 14.00 -20.55 24.48
N PRO A 345 15.21 -20.97 24.89
CA PRO A 345 16.33 -21.24 23.97
C PRO A 345 16.02 -22.25 22.84
N CYS A 346 15.06 -23.16 23.06
CA CYS A 346 14.61 -24.11 22.04
C CYS A 346 13.66 -23.51 20.99
N GLY A 347 13.24 -22.25 21.14
CA GLY A 347 12.29 -21.58 20.25
C GLY A 347 10.80 -21.71 20.64
N HIS A 348 10.47 -22.52 21.64
CA HIS A 348 9.10 -22.57 22.17
C HIS A 348 8.78 -21.37 23.07
N VAL A 349 7.50 -21.02 23.20
CA VAL A 349 7.04 -19.87 23.98
C VAL A 349 6.14 -20.34 25.11
N LEU A 350 6.37 -19.83 26.32
CA LEU A 350 5.54 -20.05 27.51
C LEU A 350 5.34 -18.73 28.26
N CYS A 351 4.27 -18.58 29.03
CA CYS A 351 4.13 -17.42 29.89
C CYS A 351 5.11 -17.43 31.07
N ARG A 352 5.52 -16.24 31.52
CA ARG A 352 6.48 -16.03 32.62
C ARG A 352 6.10 -16.79 33.90
N HIS A 353 4.84 -16.74 34.30
CA HIS A 353 4.34 -17.47 35.48
C HIS A 353 4.51 -18.98 35.35
N SER A 354 4.29 -19.54 34.15
CA SER A 354 4.49 -20.97 33.89
C SER A 354 5.95 -21.35 34.05
N ILE A 355 6.86 -20.54 33.50
CA ILE A 355 8.32 -20.73 33.64
C ILE A 355 8.76 -20.63 35.10
N LEU A 356 8.29 -19.62 35.85
CA LEU A 356 8.61 -19.45 37.27
C LEU A 356 8.13 -20.65 38.09
N LYS A 357 6.91 -21.16 37.83
CA LYS A 357 6.39 -22.35 38.50
C LYS A 357 7.23 -23.60 38.21
N MET A 358 7.61 -23.82 36.96
CA MET A 358 8.41 -24.99 36.55
C MET A 358 9.85 -24.94 37.11
N SER A 359 10.44 -23.76 37.13
CA SER A 359 11.78 -23.48 37.68
C SER A 359 11.81 -23.33 39.22
N LYS A 360 10.68 -23.55 39.91
CA LYS A 360 10.52 -23.30 41.36
C LYS A 360 11.03 -21.91 41.75
N ASN A 361 10.42 -20.86 41.20
CA ASN A 361 10.80 -19.46 41.38
C ASN A 361 12.28 -19.19 41.08
N ASN A 362 12.74 -19.62 39.89
CA ASN A 362 14.12 -19.41 39.41
C ASN A 362 15.23 -20.11 40.24
N SER A 363 14.88 -21.14 41.02
CA SER A 363 15.87 -21.89 41.82
C SER A 363 16.54 -23.05 41.07
N ARG A 364 16.01 -23.45 39.90
CA ARG A 364 16.55 -24.55 39.09
C ARG A 364 16.23 -24.42 37.61
N THR A 365 16.93 -25.20 36.80
CA THR A 365 16.56 -25.45 35.40
C THR A 365 15.26 -26.25 35.32
N PHE A 366 14.57 -26.12 34.18
CA PHE A 366 13.32 -26.82 33.89
C PHE A 366 13.33 -27.35 32.45
N LYS A 367 12.59 -28.45 32.22
CA LYS A 367 12.42 -29.01 30.88
C LYS A 367 11.32 -28.28 30.13
N CYS A 368 11.54 -28.03 28.84
CA CYS A 368 10.47 -27.56 27.98
C CYS A 368 9.34 -28.63 27.91
N PRO A 369 8.06 -28.24 28.00
CA PRO A 369 6.94 -29.17 27.84
C PRO A 369 6.84 -29.80 26.44
N TYR A 370 7.43 -29.16 25.43
CA TYR A 370 7.32 -29.56 24.02
C TYR A 370 8.55 -30.29 23.50
N CYS A 371 9.68 -30.27 24.22
CA CYS A 371 10.93 -30.84 23.74
C CYS A 371 11.86 -31.21 24.91
N PRO A 372 12.86 -32.08 24.71
CA PRO A 372 13.72 -32.56 25.79
C PRO A 372 14.75 -31.54 26.30
N LEU A 373 14.80 -30.32 25.73
CA LEU A 373 15.79 -29.31 26.10
C LEU A 373 15.51 -28.72 27.49
N ASP A 374 16.53 -28.71 28.34
CA ASP A 374 16.53 -27.99 29.61
C ASP A 374 16.79 -26.50 29.39
N SER A 375 16.16 -25.66 30.21
CA SER A 375 16.27 -24.20 30.13
C SER A 375 16.28 -23.58 31.53
N SER A 376 16.94 -22.43 31.68
CA SER A 376 16.84 -21.59 32.88
C SER A 376 16.05 -20.32 32.60
N VAL A 377 15.51 -19.69 33.64
CA VAL A 377 14.73 -18.45 33.49
C VAL A 377 15.60 -17.33 32.90
N ALA A 378 16.88 -17.25 33.28
CA ALA A 378 17.83 -16.26 32.79
C ALA A 378 18.11 -16.37 31.28
N GLN A 379 17.92 -17.54 30.68
CA GLN A 379 18.10 -17.75 29.23
C GLN A 379 16.83 -17.42 28.43
N CYS A 380 15.69 -17.25 29.09
CA CYS A 380 14.43 -16.96 28.44
C CYS A 380 14.36 -15.46 28.10
N ARG A 381 13.92 -15.14 26.88
CA ARG A 381 13.76 -13.75 26.42
C ARG A 381 12.29 -13.39 26.36
N GLN A 382 11.90 -12.24 26.89
CA GLN A 382 10.53 -11.76 26.74
C GLN A 382 10.23 -11.49 25.26
N LEU A 383 9.09 -11.99 24.78
CA LEU A 383 8.55 -11.64 23.48
C LEU A 383 7.64 -10.42 23.63
N HIS A 384 7.88 -9.43 22.80
CA HIS A 384 6.97 -8.32 22.61
C HIS A 384 6.20 -8.59 21.33
N PHE A 385 4.91 -8.83 21.48
CA PHE A 385 4.05 -8.89 20.32
C PHE A 385 3.68 -7.46 19.87
N PRO A 386 3.57 -7.22 18.56
CA PRO A 386 3.18 -5.92 18.01
C PRO A 386 1.70 -5.61 18.24
#